data_AF-A0A2V6S8Q1-F1
#
_entry.id   AF-A0A2V6S8Q1-F1
#
_cell.length_a   1.000
_cell.length_b   1.000
_cell.length_c   1.000
_cell.angle_alpha   90.00
_cell.angle_beta   90.00
_cell.angle_gamma   90.00
#
_symmetry.space_group_name_H-M   'P 1'
#
loop_
_entity.id
_entity.type
_entity.pdbx_description
1 polymer ?
#
loop_
_entity_poly.entity_id
_entity_poly.type
_entity_poly.pdbx_seq_one_letter_code
_entity_poly.pdbx_strand_id
1 'polypeptide(L)'
;MSTVDQQKIRRMRTGLIAHDPALAQPGYTLFAPMLGDGTVHLIDMDGKSAHTWRLPYPPGLYGHLLENGHLFYSGKVLEDLERFEAWPRFKGGAVLEVDWRGRV
;
A
#
# COMPACT_ATOMS: atom_id res chain seq x y z
N MET A 1 -12.16 23.82 17.22
CA MET A 1 -11.60 24.32 15.95
C MET A 1 -10.71 23.23 15.39
N SER A 2 -10.81 22.91 14.09
CA SER A 2 -9.94 21.89 13.50
C SER A 2 -8.48 22.30 13.63
N THR A 3 -7.61 21.35 13.94
CA THR A 3 -6.15 21.53 13.98
C THR A 3 -5.54 21.65 12.57
N VAL A 4 -6.33 21.42 11.53
CA VAL A 4 -5.91 21.46 10.13
C VAL A 4 -5.90 22.90 9.60
N ASP A 5 -4.74 23.33 9.11
CA ASP A 5 -4.60 24.60 8.41
C ASP A 5 -5.51 24.66 7.17
N GLN A 6 -6.34 25.69 7.07
CA GLN A 6 -7.26 25.85 5.94
C GLN A 6 -6.59 26.42 4.69
N GLN A 7 -5.42 27.06 4.81
CA GLN A 7 -4.71 27.62 3.67
C GLN A 7 -4.08 26.51 2.81
N LYS A 8 -4.62 26.31 1.60
CA LYS A 8 -4.17 25.26 0.66
C LYS A 8 -2.68 25.36 0.35
N ILE A 9 -2.13 26.55 0.14
CA ILE A 9 -0.73 26.73 -0.27
C ILE A 9 0.26 26.18 0.77
N ARG A 10 -0.05 26.31 2.06
CA ARG A 10 0.78 25.79 3.18
C ARG A 10 0.65 24.27 3.35
N ARG A 11 -0.28 23.65 2.63
CA ARG A 11 -0.53 22.19 2.62
C ARG A 11 0.01 21.48 1.38
N MET A 12 0.68 22.17 0.45
CA MET A 12 1.22 21.55 -0.76
C MET A 12 2.62 20.96 -0.54
N ARG A 13 2.70 19.90 0.27
CA ARG A 13 3.92 19.10 0.49
C ARG A 13 3.57 17.61 0.44
N THR A 14 4.58 16.74 0.45
CA THR A 14 4.39 15.29 0.53
C THR A 14 4.32 14.81 1.99
N GLY A 15 3.81 13.59 2.19
CA GLY A 15 3.65 12.97 3.51
C GLY A 15 2.37 13.39 4.23
N LEU A 16 2.28 13.05 5.53
CA LEU A 16 1.16 13.48 6.36
C LEU A 16 1.25 14.99 6.61
N ILE A 17 0.32 15.74 6.04
CA ILE A 17 0.29 17.19 6.15
C ILE A 17 -0.45 17.64 7.41
N ALA A 18 -1.58 16.99 7.72
CA ALA A 18 -2.44 17.31 8.84
C ALA A 18 -3.30 16.10 9.24
N HIS A 19 -3.59 15.96 10.53
CA HIS A 19 -4.42 14.91 11.11
C HIS A 19 -5.29 15.54 12.21
N ASP A 20 -6.59 15.32 12.13
CA ASP A 20 -7.57 15.74 13.14
C ASP A 20 -8.27 14.49 13.69
N PRO A 21 -7.81 13.94 14.84
CA PRO A 21 -8.34 12.69 15.38
C PRO A 21 -9.83 12.75 15.75
N ALA A 22 -10.41 13.95 15.91
CA ALA A 22 -11.82 14.11 16.21
C ALA A 22 -12.71 13.97 14.97
N LEU A 23 -12.14 14.13 13.76
CA LEU A 23 -12.87 14.09 12.49
C LEU A 23 -12.43 12.94 11.58
N ALA A 24 -11.20 12.46 11.73
CA ALA A 24 -10.65 11.38 10.94
C ALA A 24 -11.14 10.01 11.43
N GLN A 25 -11.50 9.13 10.50
CA GLN A 25 -11.78 7.73 10.83
C GLN A 25 -10.47 7.05 11.28
N PRO A 26 -10.41 6.42 12.47
CA PRO A 26 -9.21 5.70 12.90
C PRO A 26 -8.96 4.48 12.01
N GLY A 27 -7.68 4.16 11.78
CA GLY A 27 -7.31 2.99 11.00
C GLY A 27 -5.86 3.03 10.53
N TYR A 28 -5.61 2.33 9.42
CA TYR A 28 -4.31 2.27 8.75
C TYR A 28 -4.50 2.42 7.25
N THR A 29 -3.46 2.89 6.58
CA THR A 29 -3.37 2.89 5.12
C THR A 29 -2.44 1.77 4.67
N LEU A 30 -2.97 0.81 3.92
CA LEU A 30 -2.17 -0.21 3.24
C LEU A 30 -1.75 0.34 1.86
N PHE A 31 -0.45 0.36 1.58
CA PHE A 31 0.09 0.91 0.34
C PHE A 31 1.11 -0.04 -0.29
N ALA A 32 0.80 -0.52 -1.50
CA ALA A 32 1.68 -1.31 -2.34
C ALA A 32 2.05 -0.47 -3.59
N PRO A 33 3.28 0.05 -3.71
CA PRO A 33 3.66 0.91 -4.83
C PRO A 33 3.58 0.14 -6.16
N MET A 34 2.76 0.60 -7.11
CA MET A 34 2.52 -0.12 -8.37
C MET A 34 3.80 -0.53 -9.15
N LEU A 35 4.85 0.27 -9.08
CA LEU A 35 6.15 0.00 -9.71
C LEU A 35 7.25 -0.34 -8.68
N GLY A 36 6.85 -0.79 -7.50
CA GLY A 36 7.75 -1.18 -6.41
C GLY A 36 8.35 -2.57 -6.60
N ASP A 37 9.29 -2.89 -5.74
CA ASP A 37 10.07 -4.14 -5.70
C ASP A 37 9.39 -5.29 -4.93
N GLY A 38 8.11 -5.13 -4.57
CA GLY A 38 7.41 -6.05 -3.67
C GLY A 38 7.35 -5.57 -2.21
N THR A 39 7.86 -4.38 -1.92
CA THR A 39 7.66 -3.74 -0.61
C THR A 39 6.22 -3.25 -0.44
N VAL A 40 5.56 -3.65 0.64
CA VAL A 40 4.20 -3.21 1.01
C VAL A 40 4.24 -2.55 2.37
N HIS A 41 3.64 -1.37 2.49
CA HIS A 41 3.64 -0.57 3.72
C HIS A 41 2.28 -0.58 4.39
N LEU A 42 2.28 -0.75 5.71
CA LEU A 42 1.16 -0.36 6.56
C LEU A 42 1.53 0.93 7.27
N ILE A 43 0.73 1.98 7.08
CA ILE A 43 0.98 3.33 7.57
C ILE A 43 -0.10 3.68 8.59
N ASP A 44 0.30 4.17 9.77
CA ASP A 44 -0.62 4.62 10.80
C ASP A 44 -1.18 6.04 10.52
N MET A 45 -2.10 6.49 11.37
CA MET A 45 -2.73 7.82 11.24
C MET A 45 -1.77 8.98 11.49
N ASP A 46 -0.61 8.74 12.11
CA ASP A 46 0.46 9.72 12.30
C ASP A 46 1.46 9.73 11.12
N GLY A 47 1.17 8.95 10.06
CA GLY A 47 1.99 8.87 8.85
C GLY A 47 3.29 8.08 9.05
N LYS A 48 3.40 7.29 10.11
CA LYS A 48 4.55 6.42 10.39
C LYS A 48 4.29 5.01 9.88
N SER A 49 5.35 4.29 9.55
CA SER A 49 5.23 2.88 9.20
C SER A 49 4.91 2.06 10.45
N ALA A 50 3.73 1.46 10.47
CA ALA A 50 3.32 0.49 11.47
C ALA A 50 3.92 -0.90 11.16
N HIS A 51 4.02 -1.24 9.88
CA HIS A 51 4.62 -2.49 9.41
C HIS A 51 5.09 -2.37 7.96
N THR A 52 5.98 -3.26 7.55
CA THR A 52 6.45 -3.39 6.17
C THR A 52 6.67 -4.86 5.81
N TRP A 53 6.00 -5.33 4.76
CA TRP A 53 6.29 -6.64 4.14
C TRP A 53 7.27 -6.46 3.00
N ARG A 54 8.11 -7.47 2.76
CA ARG A 54 8.96 -7.60 1.58
C ARG A 54 8.62 -8.90 0.87
N LEU A 55 7.99 -8.79 -0.28
CA LEU A 55 7.41 -9.92 -1.00
C LEU A 55 8.25 -10.30 -2.23
N PRO A 56 8.21 -11.56 -2.66
CA PRO A 56 9.06 -12.04 -3.77
C PRO A 56 8.61 -11.53 -5.15
N TYR A 57 7.44 -10.91 -5.25
CA TYR A 57 6.88 -10.41 -6.51
C TYR A 57 6.63 -8.90 -6.43
N PRO A 58 6.82 -8.15 -7.53
CA PRO A 58 6.31 -6.79 -7.66
C PRO A 58 4.77 -6.74 -7.53
N PRO A 59 4.16 -5.61 -7.12
CA PRO A 59 2.71 -5.52 -6.95
C PRO A 59 1.90 -5.78 -8.21
N GLY A 60 1.01 -6.76 -8.12
CA GLY A 60 0.03 -7.18 -9.13
C GLY A 60 -1.34 -6.52 -8.92
N LEU A 61 -1.36 -5.19 -8.77
CA LEU A 61 -2.55 -4.32 -8.73
C LEU A 61 -3.52 -4.49 -7.54
N TYR A 62 -3.26 -5.38 -6.58
CA TYR A 62 -4.16 -5.56 -5.44
C TYR A 62 -3.44 -6.00 -4.15
N GLY A 63 -3.93 -5.49 -3.02
CA GLY A 63 -3.50 -5.89 -1.69
C GLY A 63 -4.60 -5.56 -0.66
N HIS A 64 -4.81 -6.44 0.32
CA HIS A 64 -5.86 -6.30 1.32
C HIS A 64 -5.43 -6.93 2.65
N LEU A 65 -5.81 -6.34 3.78
CA LEU A 65 -5.64 -6.96 5.09
C LEU A 65 -6.88 -7.77 5.43
N LEU A 66 -6.67 -9.07 5.64
CA LEU A 66 -7.70 -10.02 6.05
C LEU A 66 -8.05 -9.84 7.53
N GLU A 67 -9.21 -10.35 7.95
CA GLU A 67 -9.70 -10.27 9.33
C GLU A 67 -8.75 -10.94 10.35
N ASN A 68 -7.98 -11.95 9.91
CA ASN A 68 -6.97 -12.62 10.72
C ASN A 68 -5.66 -11.82 10.86
N GLY A 69 -5.57 -10.63 10.25
CA GLY A 69 -4.38 -9.78 10.25
C GLY A 69 -3.31 -10.16 9.21
N HIS A 70 -3.59 -11.13 8.34
CA HIS A 70 -2.71 -11.47 7.23
C HIS A 70 -2.90 -10.50 6.06
N LEU A 71 -1.85 -10.36 5.26
CA LEU A 71 -1.87 -9.65 4.01
C LEU A 71 -2.26 -10.61 2.88
N PHE A 72 -3.40 -10.36 2.25
CA PHE A 72 -3.69 -10.89 0.93
C PHE A 72 -3.03 -10.01 -0.12
N TYR A 73 -2.20 -10.58 -0.98
CA TYR A 73 -1.39 -9.84 -1.95
C TYR A 73 -1.45 -10.48 -3.33
N SER A 74 -1.71 -9.65 -4.34
CA SER A 74 -1.56 -10.01 -5.74
C SER A 74 -0.18 -9.59 -6.22
N GLY A 75 0.58 -10.53 -6.78
CA GLY A 75 1.92 -10.32 -7.32
C GLY A 75 1.96 -10.44 -8.85
N LYS A 76 2.88 -9.70 -9.47
CA LYS A 76 3.19 -9.77 -10.90
C LYS A 76 4.23 -10.87 -11.14
N VAL A 77 3.88 -11.87 -11.96
CA VAL A 77 4.87 -12.86 -12.45
C VAL A 77 5.81 -12.22 -13.46
N LEU A 78 7.06 -12.65 -13.48
CA LEU A 78 8.09 -12.07 -14.35
C LEU A 78 7.89 -12.49 -15.81
N GLU A 79 7.47 -13.74 -16.04
CA GLU A 79 7.14 -14.30 -17.36
C GLU A 79 6.19 -13.37 -18.12
N ASP A 80 6.56 -13.03 -19.35
CA ASP A 80 5.77 -12.13 -20.20
C ASP A 80 5.06 -12.86 -21.32
N LEU A 81 3.89 -12.35 -21.70
CA LEU A 81 2.99 -13.02 -22.66
C LEU A 81 2.71 -12.16 -23.91
N GLU A 82 3.56 -11.16 -24.20
CA GLU A 82 3.48 -10.28 -25.38
C GLU A 82 2.04 -9.89 -25.81
N ARG A 83 1.17 -9.54 -24.84
CA ARG A 83 -0.26 -9.33 -25.13
C ARG A 83 -0.55 -7.96 -25.74
N PHE A 84 -0.18 -6.89 -25.05
CA PHE A 84 -0.36 -5.49 -25.47
C PHE A 84 0.72 -4.61 -24.85
N GLU A 85 0.92 -3.39 -25.37
CA GLU A 85 2.05 -2.51 -24.99
C GLU A 85 2.20 -2.30 -23.48
N ALA A 86 1.08 -2.12 -22.78
CA ALA A 86 1.08 -1.89 -21.33
C ALA A 86 0.96 -3.18 -20.49
N TRP A 87 0.95 -4.36 -21.11
CA TRP A 87 0.86 -5.65 -20.42
C TRP A 87 1.94 -5.84 -19.34
N PRO A 88 3.21 -5.47 -19.56
CA PRO A 88 4.22 -5.58 -18.52
C PRO A 88 3.91 -4.71 -17.30
N ARG A 89 3.06 -3.67 -17.41
CA ARG A 89 2.72 -2.77 -16.30
C ARG A 89 1.50 -3.23 -15.51
N PHE A 90 0.53 -3.86 -16.17
CA PHE A 90 -0.79 -4.15 -15.61
C PHE A 90 -1.11 -5.65 -15.48
N LYS A 91 -0.07 -6.50 -15.40
CA LYS A 91 -0.25 -7.94 -15.21
C LYS A 91 -0.12 -8.36 -13.75
N GLY A 92 -0.93 -9.35 -13.36
CA GLY A 92 -0.76 -10.14 -12.13
C GLY A 92 -0.16 -11.51 -12.44
N GLY A 93 -0.48 -12.52 -11.64
CA GLY A 93 -0.14 -13.92 -11.91
C GLY A 93 0.25 -14.74 -10.67
N ALA A 94 0.48 -14.08 -9.54
CA ALA A 94 0.69 -14.73 -8.25
C ALA A 94 -0.30 -14.20 -7.22
N VAL A 95 -0.73 -15.06 -6.29
CA VAL A 95 -1.55 -14.69 -5.13
C VAL A 95 -0.90 -15.28 -3.90
N LEU A 96 -0.75 -14.45 -2.87
CA LEU A 96 -0.11 -14.81 -1.60
C LEU A 96 -1.03 -14.39 -0.45
N GLU A 97 -1.16 -15.26 0.54
CA GLU A 97 -1.55 -14.86 1.89
C GLU A 97 -0.27 -14.82 2.72
N VAL A 98 -0.01 -13.72 3.42
CA VAL A 98 1.25 -13.50 4.11
C VAL A 98 0.97 -13.06 5.52
N ASP A 99 1.54 -13.76 6.49
CA ASP A 99 1.35 -13.41 7.90
C ASP A 99 2.12 -12.13 8.30
N TRP A 100 1.94 -11.70 9.55
CA TRP A 100 2.61 -10.52 10.10
C TRP A 100 4.15 -10.61 10.13
N ARG A 101 4.72 -11.81 10.02
CA ARG A 101 6.18 -12.05 9.99
C ARG A 101 6.72 -12.15 8.57
N GLY A 102 5.88 -12.03 7.55
CA GLY A 102 6.28 -12.18 6.15
C GLY A 102 6.34 -13.63 5.68
N ARG A 103 5.72 -14.57 6.39
CA ARG A 103 5.64 -15.98 5.97
C ARG A 103 4.42 -16.19 5.08
N VAL A 104 4.64 -16.86 3.96
CA VAL A 104 3.61 -17.31 3.00
C VAL A 104 3.06 -18.66 3.42
#